data_AF-A0A7C2WQF7-F1
#
_entry.id   AF-A0A7C2WQF7-F1
#
_cell.length_a   1.000
_cell.length_b   1.000
_cell.length_c   1.000
_cell.angle_alpha   90.00
_cell.angle_beta   90.00
_cell.angle_gamma   90.00
#
_symmetry.space_group_name_H-M   'P 1'
#
loop_
_entity.id
_entity.type
_entity.pdbx_description
1 polymer ?
#
loop_
_entity_poly.entity_id
_entity_poly.type
_entity_poly.pdbx_seq_one_letter_code
_entity_poly.pdbx_strand_id
1 'polypeptide(L)'
;MRKISLRNKLAAGALALVLFVMLSTTLVVSFMVARQNSAASFATVARSLAIVDNDLAEQETGLLEQIGQTVTAGELGEYIKYIAKNQSIGDGGNDLLRHEYERIVDNLKNLAVLGKLWRIAAYSGDGGLIAFIAEKDGGGRLAGYYTGAEYRVDGGESHDEWKKTRDDPGLEMDALFTGTMPDAPVIEYRTIAGELCVAALIPTTASEYDVKTETLRQERSGVVVAVRHLNGAFAEKIARLTGTEVGVFAGETRTVGTMDEYRTLRSEEAFRETVDAGSRNREILLNEISLDEGRYFQGVLPLTNDGTTAGSVSVLYSRAVAAANTAQIVKIIAVTAI
;
A
#
# COMPACT_ATOMS: atom_id res chain seq x y z
N MET A 1 -37.21 -67.79 -13.56
CA MET A 1 -37.04 -66.70 -12.57
C MET A 1 -37.04 -67.31 -11.17
N ARG A 2 -35.92 -67.24 -10.44
CA ARG A 2 -35.75 -67.86 -9.11
C ARG A 2 -36.58 -67.07 -8.08
N LYS A 3 -37.56 -67.70 -7.41
CA LYS A 3 -38.36 -67.05 -6.34
C LYS A 3 -37.45 -66.69 -5.17
N ILE A 4 -37.18 -65.40 -4.99
CA ILE A 4 -36.46 -64.87 -3.82
C ILE A 4 -37.31 -65.12 -2.58
N SER A 5 -36.74 -65.73 -1.55
CA SER A 5 -37.43 -66.00 -0.28
C SER A 5 -37.82 -64.68 0.41
N LEU A 6 -38.92 -64.68 1.17
CA LEU A 6 -39.44 -63.50 1.87
C LEU A 6 -38.37 -62.84 2.77
N ARG A 7 -37.53 -63.68 3.40
CA ARG A 7 -36.37 -63.28 4.21
C ARG A 7 -35.36 -62.45 3.43
N ASN A 8 -35.05 -62.83 2.19
CA ASN A 8 -34.10 -62.08 1.35
C ASN A 8 -34.69 -60.75 0.87
N LYS A 9 -36.01 -60.67 0.64
CA LYS A 9 -36.68 -59.40 0.30
C LYS A 9 -36.65 -58.41 1.47
N LEU A 10 -36.93 -58.88 2.69
CA LEU A 10 -36.86 -58.06 3.91
C LEU A 10 -35.43 -57.60 4.19
N ALA A 11 -34.45 -58.49 4.06
CA ALA A 11 -33.04 -58.13 4.22
C ALA A 11 -32.57 -57.10 3.17
N ALA A 12 -32.96 -57.27 1.91
CA ALA A 12 -32.64 -56.31 0.84
C ALA A 12 -33.33 -54.95 1.05
N GLY A 13 -34.58 -54.93 1.52
CA GLY A 13 -35.30 -53.70 1.84
C GLY A 13 -34.68 -52.95 3.02
N ALA A 14 -34.27 -53.67 4.07
CA ALA A 14 -33.56 -53.08 5.21
C ALA A 14 -32.19 -52.53 4.79
N LEU A 15 -31.42 -53.26 3.97
CA LEU A 15 -30.15 -52.79 3.44
C LEU A 15 -30.33 -51.53 2.57
N ALA A 16 -31.35 -51.52 1.69
CA ALA A 16 -31.67 -50.37 0.85
C ALA A 16 -32.07 -49.15 1.69
N LEU A 17 -32.84 -49.34 2.76
CA LEU A 17 -33.22 -48.27 3.69
C LEU A 17 -31.97 -47.68 4.37
N VAL A 18 -31.07 -48.53 4.87
CA VAL A 18 -29.82 -48.10 5.52
C VAL A 18 -28.94 -47.31 4.55
N LEU A 19 -28.76 -47.83 3.32
CA LEU A 19 -28.00 -47.14 2.28
C LEU A 19 -28.63 -45.80 1.90
N PHE A 20 -29.95 -45.73 1.81
CA PHE A 20 -30.66 -44.50 1.50
C PHE A 20 -30.49 -43.44 2.59
N VAL A 21 -30.59 -43.85 3.87
CA VAL A 21 -30.36 -42.96 5.01
C VAL A 21 -28.90 -42.48 5.00
N MET A 22 -27.93 -43.37 4.83
CA MET A 22 -26.50 -43.01 4.72
C MET A 22 -26.23 -42.04 3.58
N LEU A 23 -26.80 -42.28 2.39
CA LEU A 23 -26.63 -41.38 1.24
C LEU A 23 -27.22 -40.00 1.51
N SER A 24 -28.43 -39.97 2.08
CA SER A 24 -29.15 -38.73 2.38
C SER A 24 -28.42 -37.90 3.44
N THR A 25 -27.96 -38.51 4.52
CA THR A 25 -27.19 -37.81 5.57
C THR A 25 -25.84 -37.33 5.04
N THR A 26 -25.15 -38.15 4.24
CA THR A 26 -23.88 -37.77 3.61
C THR A 26 -24.05 -36.55 2.69
N LEU A 27 -25.14 -36.50 1.91
CA LEU A 27 -25.43 -35.35 1.03
C LEU A 27 -25.69 -34.07 1.83
N VAL A 28 -26.51 -34.15 2.88
CA VAL A 28 -26.82 -32.99 3.74
C VAL A 28 -25.56 -32.48 4.43
N VAL A 29 -24.75 -33.38 5.01
CA VAL A 29 -23.48 -33.03 5.66
C VAL A 29 -22.51 -32.45 4.64
N SER A 30 -22.38 -33.04 3.45
CA SER A 30 -21.49 -32.54 2.39
C SER A 30 -21.88 -31.13 1.96
N PHE A 31 -23.18 -30.86 1.78
CA PHE A 31 -23.68 -29.53 1.45
C PHE A 31 -23.42 -28.52 2.57
N MET A 32 -23.71 -28.90 3.81
CA MET A 32 -23.49 -28.05 4.99
C MET A 32 -22.00 -27.72 5.17
N VAL A 33 -21.11 -28.70 5.03
CA VAL A 33 -19.66 -28.51 5.08
C VAL A 33 -19.19 -27.64 3.93
N ALA A 34 -19.69 -27.83 2.70
CA ALA A 34 -19.34 -26.97 1.57
C ALA A 34 -19.72 -25.50 1.80
N ARG A 35 -20.91 -25.25 2.37
CA ARG A 35 -21.37 -23.89 2.71
C ARG A 35 -20.53 -23.29 3.84
N GLN A 36 -20.24 -24.06 4.89
CA GLN A 36 -19.38 -23.62 5.99
C GLN A 36 -17.95 -23.35 5.51
N ASN A 37 -17.44 -24.15 4.59
CA ASN A 37 -16.10 -23.98 4.04
C ASN A 37 -15.97 -22.69 3.21
N SER A 38 -16.99 -22.35 2.41
CA SER A 38 -17.03 -21.06 1.70
C SER A 38 -17.05 -19.89 2.69
N ALA A 39 -17.90 -19.92 3.71
CA ALA A 39 -17.94 -18.89 4.75
C ALA A 39 -16.60 -18.77 5.52
N ALA A 40 -15.97 -19.91 5.87
CA ALA A 40 -14.67 -19.94 6.53
C ALA A 40 -13.53 -19.42 5.63
N SER A 41 -13.63 -19.66 4.31
CA SER A 41 -12.66 -19.15 3.33
C SER A 41 -12.76 -17.63 3.22
N PHE A 42 -13.97 -17.08 3.12
CA PHE A 42 -14.17 -15.63 3.16
C PHE A 42 -13.73 -15.01 4.48
N ALA A 43 -13.98 -15.66 5.61
CA ALA A 43 -13.45 -15.20 6.91
C ALA A 43 -11.91 -15.23 6.96
N THR A 44 -11.26 -16.14 6.24
CA THR A 44 -9.80 -16.18 6.13
C THR A 44 -9.28 -15.03 5.26
N VAL A 45 -9.93 -14.76 4.13
CA VAL A 45 -9.63 -13.61 3.28
C VAL A 45 -9.82 -12.29 4.04
N ALA A 46 -10.95 -12.12 4.73
CA ALA A 46 -11.23 -10.91 5.52
C ALA A 46 -10.21 -10.69 6.64
N ARG A 47 -9.80 -11.75 7.36
CA ARG A 47 -8.74 -11.66 8.37
C ARG A 47 -7.38 -11.31 7.75
N SER A 48 -7.09 -11.82 6.55
CA SER A 48 -5.86 -11.50 5.84
C SER A 48 -5.81 -10.02 5.46
N LEU A 49 -6.94 -9.45 5.00
CA LEU A 49 -7.06 -8.02 4.73
C LEU A 49 -7.07 -7.17 6.00
N ALA A 50 -7.57 -7.68 7.13
CA ALA A 50 -7.40 -7.00 8.42
C ALA A 50 -5.91 -6.94 8.84
N ILE A 51 -5.10 -7.94 8.51
CA ILE A 51 -3.65 -7.90 8.71
C ILE A 51 -3.00 -6.85 7.80
N VAL A 52 -3.43 -6.77 6.53
CA VAL A 52 -3.00 -5.71 5.60
C VAL A 52 -3.33 -4.32 6.15
N ASP A 53 -4.58 -4.10 6.57
CA ASP A 53 -5.03 -2.81 7.08
C ASP A 53 -4.24 -2.36 8.31
N ASN A 54 -3.96 -3.29 9.23
CA ASN A 54 -3.12 -3.05 10.41
C ASN A 54 -1.67 -2.73 10.04
N ASP A 55 -1.08 -3.45 9.07
CA ASP A 55 0.29 -3.19 8.61
C ASP A 55 0.40 -1.79 7.98
N LEU A 56 -0.57 -1.43 7.13
CA LEU A 56 -0.67 -0.09 6.58
C LEU A 56 -0.82 0.95 7.70
N ALA A 57 -1.57 0.64 8.77
CA ALA A 57 -1.81 1.58 9.87
C ALA A 57 -0.51 1.90 10.59
N GLU A 58 0.26 0.84 10.86
CA GLU A 58 1.58 0.96 11.46
C GLU A 58 2.54 1.75 10.57
N GLN A 59 2.48 1.55 9.25
CA GLN A 59 3.29 2.33 8.32
C GLN A 59 2.93 3.82 8.32
N GLU A 60 1.64 4.14 8.31
CA GLU A 60 1.11 5.50 8.34
C GLU A 60 1.44 6.22 9.64
N THR A 61 1.17 5.58 10.78
CA THR A 61 1.55 6.09 12.10
C THR A 61 3.05 6.30 12.19
N GLY A 62 3.86 5.36 11.69
CA GLY A 62 5.30 5.51 11.64
C GLY A 62 5.75 6.73 10.83
N LEU A 63 5.11 7.01 9.70
CA LEU A 63 5.41 8.21 8.90
C LEU A 63 5.00 9.49 9.63
N LEU A 64 3.79 9.57 10.18
CA LEU A 64 3.31 10.78 10.85
C LEU A 64 4.05 11.07 12.17
N GLU A 65 4.25 10.05 13.00
CA GLU A 65 4.86 10.25 14.31
C GLU A 65 6.37 10.43 14.21
N GLN A 66 7.08 9.57 13.48
CA GLN A 66 8.55 9.61 13.48
C GLN A 66 9.10 10.67 12.50
N ILE A 67 8.56 10.73 11.28
CA ILE A 67 9.02 11.71 10.29
C ILE A 67 8.36 13.06 10.52
N GLY A 68 7.05 13.09 10.76
CA GLY A 68 6.31 14.33 11.01
C GLY A 68 6.85 15.13 12.19
N GLN A 69 7.13 14.50 13.33
CA GLN A 69 7.70 15.20 14.49
C GLN A 69 9.10 15.75 14.20
N THR A 70 9.94 15.00 13.50
CA THR A 70 11.31 15.43 13.17
C THR A 70 11.31 16.60 12.19
N VAL A 71 10.41 16.59 11.20
CA VAL A 71 10.24 17.69 10.24
C VAL A 71 9.69 18.94 10.93
N THR A 72 8.70 18.78 11.81
CA THR A 72 8.04 19.92 12.48
C THR A 72 8.92 20.55 13.56
N ALA A 73 9.73 19.74 14.26
CA ALA A 73 10.66 20.23 15.29
C ALA A 73 12.00 20.73 14.73
N GLY A 74 12.33 20.36 13.48
CA GLY A 74 13.59 20.71 12.84
C GLY A 74 13.60 22.12 12.22
N GLU A 75 14.77 22.52 11.76
CA GLU A 75 15.00 23.81 11.08
C GLU A 75 14.71 23.76 9.57
N LEU A 76 14.18 22.64 9.06
CA LEU A 76 13.89 22.45 7.63
C LEU A 76 13.05 23.59 7.05
N GLY A 77 12.04 24.04 7.80
CA GLY A 77 11.19 25.13 7.35
C GLY A 77 11.92 26.45 7.20
N GLU A 78 12.88 26.76 8.06
CA GLU A 78 13.69 27.99 7.98
C GLU A 78 14.62 27.96 6.75
N TYR A 79 15.26 26.83 6.48
CA TYR A 79 16.11 26.66 5.30
C TYR A 79 15.29 26.76 4.00
N ILE A 80 14.13 26.10 3.94
CA ILE A 80 13.23 26.17 2.77
C ILE A 80 12.82 27.63 2.52
N LYS A 81 12.40 28.34 3.56
CA LYS A 81 12.02 29.76 3.47
C LYS A 81 13.19 30.63 2.99
N TYR A 82 14.38 30.42 3.54
CA TYR A 82 15.55 31.20 3.16
C TYR A 82 15.90 31.00 1.69
N ILE A 83 15.90 29.76 1.20
CA ILE A 83 16.13 29.47 -0.22
C ILE A 83 15.06 30.14 -1.08
N ALA A 84 13.77 29.93 -0.78
CA ALA A 84 12.66 30.48 -1.56
C ALA A 84 12.71 32.02 -1.66
N LYS A 85 13.11 32.72 -0.60
CA LYS A 85 13.24 34.20 -0.61
C LYS A 85 14.43 34.70 -1.44
N ASN A 86 15.46 33.87 -1.66
CA ASN A 86 16.72 34.28 -2.30
C ASN A 86 16.97 33.64 -3.68
N GLN A 87 16.08 32.74 -4.13
CA GLN A 87 16.21 32.02 -5.40
C GLN A 87 16.10 32.94 -6.64
N SER A 88 15.53 34.13 -6.49
CA SER A 88 15.33 35.13 -7.56
C SER A 88 16.57 35.97 -7.88
N ILE A 89 17.73 35.70 -7.24
CA ILE A 89 18.98 36.44 -7.41
C ILE A 89 19.76 36.01 -8.69
N GLY A 90 19.23 35.04 -9.46
CA GLY A 90 19.83 34.54 -10.71
C GLY A 90 20.94 33.50 -10.47
N ASP A 91 21.62 33.06 -11.54
CA ASP A 91 22.58 31.93 -11.50
C ASP A 91 23.69 32.08 -10.44
N GLY A 92 24.13 33.31 -10.14
CA GLY A 92 25.13 33.58 -9.10
C GLY A 92 24.61 33.48 -7.66
N GLY A 93 23.29 33.56 -7.44
CA GLY A 93 22.66 33.37 -6.13
C GLY A 93 22.59 31.91 -5.71
N ASN A 94 22.53 30.98 -6.68
CA ASN A 94 22.40 29.56 -6.40
C ASN A 94 23.66 28.94 -5.77
N ASP A 95 24.85 29.45 -6.10
CA ASP A 95 26.10 29.01 -5.46
C ASP A 95 26.23 29.56 -4.02
N LEU A 96 25.64 30.72 -3.72
CA LEU A 96 25.59 31.27 -2.35
C LEU A 96 24.66 30.48 -1.43
N LEU A 97 23.60 29.88 -2.00
CA LEU A 97 22.62 29.05 -1.29
C LEU A 97 23.01 27.57 -1.20
N ARG A 98 24.18 27.20 -1.75
CA ARG A 98 24.61 25.80 -1.85
C ARG A 98 24.61 25.11 -0.49
N HIS A 99 25.13 25.77 0.54
CA HIS A 99 25.23 25.19 1.88
C HIS A 99 23.84 24.90 2.48
N GLU A 100 22.86 25.75 2.22
CA GLU A 100 21.49 25.60 2.66
C GLU A 100 20.79 24.44 1.94
N TYR A 101 21.02 24.29 0.64
CA TYR A 101 20.55 23.12 -0.10
C TYR A 101 21.15 21.81 0.45
N GLU A 102 22.47 21.77 0.65
CA GLU A 102 23.17 20.60 1.21
C GLU A 102 22.66 20.23 2.60
N ARG A 103 22.40 21.22 3.47
CA ARG A 103 21.78 20.99 4.78
C ARG A 103 20.39 20.37 4.69
N ILE A 104 19.55 20.81 3.74
CA ILE A 104 18.25 20.18 3.55
C ILE A 104 18.45 18.74 3.08
N VAL A 105 19.33 18.50 2.11
CA VAL A 105 19.60 17.14 1.62
C VAL A 105 20.08 16.22 2.75
N ASP A 106 21.00 16.64 3.60
CA ASP A 106 21.50 15.85 4.73
C ASP A 106 20.39 15.51 5.74
N ASN A 107 19.52 16.49 6.04
CA ASN A 107 18.34 16.24 6.89
C ASN A 107 17.39 15.23 6.24
N LEU A 108 17.09 15.37 4.95
CA LEU A 108 16.24 14.43 4.22
C LEU A 108 16.87 13.04 4.15
N LYS A 109 18.20 12.93 4.01
CA LYS A 109 18.93 11.66 3.99
C LYS A 109 18.78 10.92 5.32
N ASN A 110 18.91 11.61 6.44
CA ASN A 110 18.69 11.04 7.77
C ASN A 110 17.25 10.56 7.93
N LEU A 111 16.27 11.35 7.49
CA LEU A 111 14.85 10.97 7.51
C LEU A 111 14.56 9.76 6.61
N ALA A 112 15.17 9.70 5.43
CA ALA A 112 15.01 8.58 4.52
C ALA A 112 15.53 7.27 5.12
N VAL A 113 16.67 7.31 5.81
CA VAL A 113 17.23 6.15 6.52
C VAL A 113 16.34 5.77 7.70
N LEU A 114 15.99 6.73 8.55
CA LEU A 114 15.17 6.51 9.75
C LEU A 114 13.81 5.91 9.39
N GLY A 115 13.14 6.50 8.40
CA GLY A 115 11.81 6.10 7.96
C GLY A 115 11.78 4.94 6.98
N LYS A 116 12.94 4.41 6.56
CA LYS A 116 13.06 3.43 5.47
C LYS A 116 12.24 3.87 4.25
N LEU A 117 12.42 5.13 3.87
CA LEU A 117 11.64 5.77 2.81
C LEU A 117 12.21 5.40 1.45
N TRP A 118 11.31 5.13 0.51
CA TRP A 118 11.67 4.95 -0.89
C TRP A 118 12.00 6.30 -1.53
N ARG A 119 11.22 7.34 -1.21
CA ARG A 119 11.47 8.72 -1.63
C ARG A 119 11.13 9.70 -0.50
N ILE A 120 11.85 10.81 -0.45
CA ILE A 120 11.47 11.98 0.36
C ILE A 120 11.87 13.25 -0.37
N ALA A 121 11.00 14.25 -0.37
CA ALA A 121 11.27 15.53 -1.02
C ALA A 121 10.75 16.70 -0.21
N ALA A 122 11.45 17.82 -0.29
CA ALA A 122 11.04 19.10 0.27
C ALA A 122 10.65 20.05 -0.87
N TYR A 123 9.49 20.68 -0.73
CA TYR A 123 8.96 21.68 -1.64
C TYR A 123 8.75 23.00 -0.91
N SER A 124 8.95 24.12 -1.60
CA SER A 124 8.68 25.47 -1.10
C SER A 124 7.18 25.76 -1.02
N GLY A 125 6.82 26.88 -0.38
CA GLY A 125 5.44 27.35 -0.19
C GLY A 125 4.63 27.51 -1.48
N ASP A 126 5.30 27.73 -2.62
CA ASP A 126 4.74 27.82 -3.97
C ASP A 126 4.70 26.47 -4.72
N GLY A 127 5.19 25.40 -4.08
CA GLY A 127 5.24 24.06 -4.63
C GLY A 127 6.51 23.73 -5.41
N GLY A 128 7.49 24.64 -5.53
CA GLY A 128 8.76 24.35 -6.19
C GLY A 128 9.58 23.29 -5.47
N LEU A 129 10.12 22.30 -6.19
CA LEU A 129 11.04 21.32 -5.60
C LEU A 129 12.32 22.02 -5.11
N ILE A 130 12.72 21.71 -3.87
CA ILE A 130 13.95 22.24 -3.26
C ILE A 130 15.01 21.15 -3.18
N ALA A 131 14.68 20.02 -2.56
CA ALA A 131 15.62 18.91 -2.34
C ALA A 131 14.90 17.57 -2.27
N PHE A 132 15.62 16.49 -2.56
CA PHE A 132 15.06 15.14 -2.58
C PHE A 132 16.10 14.07 -2.28
N ILE A 133 15.61 12.93 -1.80
CA ILE A 133 16.28 11.65 -1.74
C ILE A 133 15.36 10.62 -2.40
N ALA A 134 15.90 9.79 -3.28
CA ALA A 134 15.17 8.70 -3.91
C ALA A 134 16.02 7.42 -3.94
N GLU A 135 15.40 6.27 -3.73
CA GLU A 135 16.03 4.98 -3.98
C GLU A 135 16.03 4.67 -5.49
N LYS A 136 17.17 4.23 -6.00
CA LYS A 136 17.35 3.79 -7.39
C LYS A 136 17.07 2.29 -7.50
N ASP A 137 16.70 1.86 -8.70
CA ASP A 137 16.68 0.44 -9.05
C ASP A 137 18.05 -0.20 -8.74
N GLY A 138 18.04 -1.27 -7.94
CA GLY A 138 19.25 -1.94 -7.47
C GLY A 138 19.76 -1.50 -6.09
N GLY A 139 19.01 -0.65 -5.35
CA GLY A 139 19.24 -0.37 -3.93
C GLY A 139 20.23 0.76 -3.61
N GLY A 140 20.68 1.49 -4.64
CA GLY A 140 21.43 2.74 -4.45
C GLY A 140 20.50 3.89 -4.05
N ARG A 141 21.04 4.99 -3.52
CA ARG A 141 20.27 6.23 -3.27
C ARG A 141 20.78 7.37 -4.14
N LEU A 142 19.84 8.12 -4.68
CA LEU A 142 20.01 9.38 -5.35
C LEU A 142 19.70 10.49 -4.35
N ALA A 143 20.63 11.40 -4.13
CA ALA A 143 20.42 12.59 -3.32
C ALA A 143 20.62 13.82 -4.20
N GLY A 144 19.75 14.82 -4.08
CA GLY A 144 19.81 15.96 -4.97
C GLY A 144 19.00 17.17 -4.52
N TYR A 145 19.28 18.30 -5.16
CA TYR A 145 18.52 19.52 -5.02
C TYR A 145 18.24 20.19 -6.35
N TYR A 146 17.19 21.00 -6.39
CA TYR A 146 16.73 21.68 -7.59
C TYR A 146 16.87 23.19 -7.43
N THR A 147 17.54 23.81 -8.40
CA THR A 147 17.87 25.25 -8.38
C THR A 147 16.89 26.10 -9.20
N GLY A 148 15.80 25.51 -9.69
CA GLY A 148 14.85 26.18 -10.60
C GLY A 148 15.17 26.00 -12.09
N ALA A 149 16.41 25.65 -12.44
CA ALA A 149 16.85 25.43 -13.82
C ALA A 149 17.57 24.09 -14.06
N GLU A 150 18.17 23.52 -13.02
CA GLU A 150 18.92 22.26 -13.09
C GLU A 150 18.86 21.52 -11.77
N TYR A 151 19.01 20.19 -11.85
CA TYR A 151 19.25 19.34 -10.72
C TYR A 151 20.75 19.28 -10.41
N ARG A 152 21.07 19.26 -9.12
CA ARG A 152 22.39 18.96 -8.61
C ARG A 152 22.28 17.64 -7.88
N VAL A 153 22.99 16.64 -8.35
CA VAL A 153 22.91 15.27 -7.84
C VAL A 153 24.24 14.86 -7.22
N ASP A 154 24.17 14.18 -6.09
CA ASP A 154 25.33 13.58 -5.44
C ASP A 154 25.95 12.49 -6.34
N GLY A 155 27.20 12.72 -6.75
CA GLY A 155 27.92 11.92 -7.74
C GLY A 155 28.75 10.77 -7.17
N GLY A 156 28.86 10.60 -5.84
CA GLY A 156 29.71 9.57 -5.21
C GLY A 156 30.34 9.98 -3.87
N GLU A 157 31.33 9.21 -3.40
CA GLU A 157 31.86 9.18 -2.01
C GLU A 157 32.39 10.50 -1.40
N SER A 158 32.39 11.62 -2.13
CA SER A 158 32.79 12.93 -1.64
C SER A 158 31.73 13.99 -1.98
N HIS A 159 31.35 14.80 -0.99
CA HIS A 159 30.46 15.97 -1.12
C HIS A 159 30.96 17.03 -2.13
N ASP A 160 32.19 16.90 -2.67
CA ASP A 160 32.79 17.87 -3.58
C ASP A 160 32.30 17.80 -5.03
N GLU A 161 31.61 16.74 -5.46
CA GLU A 161 31.21 16.56 -6.87
C GLU A 161 29.69 16.45 -7.06
N TRP A 162 28.96 17.53 -6.71
CA TRP A 162 27.58 17.70 -7.17
C TRP A 162 27.53 17.84 -8.69
N LYS A 163 27.04 16.79 -9.36
CA LYS A 163 26.92 16.77 -10.82
C LYS A 163 25.66 17.53 -11.23
N LYS A 164 25.84 18.52 -12.11
CA LYS A 164 24.73 19.20 -12.80
C LYS A 164 24.09 18.22 -13.76
N THR A 165 22.77 18.08 -13.69
CA THR A 165 21.99 17.35 -14.68
C THR A 165 20.65 18.03 -14.92
N ARG A 166 20.18 17.95 -16.17
CA ARG A 166 18.79 18.33 -16.53
C ARG A 166 17.94 17.10 -16.83
N ASP A 167 18.58 16.01 -17.25
CA ASP A 167 17.96 14.79 -17.70
C ASP A 167 18.68 13.61 -17.03
N ASP A 168 18.32 13.28 -15.79
CA ASP A 168 18.64 11.96 -15.25
C ASP A 168 17.36 11.11 -15.30
N PRO A 169 17.31 10.06 -16.14
CA PRO A 169 16.12 9.23 -16.28
C PRO A 169 15.72 8.48 -14.99
N GLY A 170 16.58 8.43 -13.97
CA GLY A 170 16.23 7.92 -12.63
C GLY A 170 15.61 8.97 -11.69
N LEU A 171 15.45 10.20 -12.18
CA LEU A 171 15.04 11.38 -11.41
C LEU A 171 13.57 11.68 -11.73
N GLU A 172 12.69 10.72 -11.46
CA GLU A 172 11.23 10.87 -11.58
C GLU A 172 10.67 11.69 -10.40
N MET A 173 11.24 12.86 -10.17
CA MET A 173 10.79 13.81 -9.16
C MET A 173 10.07 14.94 -9.87
N ASP A 174 8.81 15.15 -9.53
CA ASP A 174 8.06 16.29 -10.04
C ASP A 174 8.73 17.58 -9.57
N ALA A 175 9.08 18.46 -10.51
CA ALA A 175 9.66 19.77 -10.19
C ALA A 175 8.67 20.67 -9.44
N LEU A 176 7.37 20.35 -9.53
CA LEU A 176 6.28 21.04 -8.86
C LEU A 176 5.44 20.05 -8.05
N PHE A 177 5.16 20.42 -6.81
CA PHE A 177 4.22 19.71 -5.97
C PHE A 177 2.83 19.71 -6.60
N THR A 178 2.24 18.52 -6.73
CA THR A 178 0.88 18.34 -7.23
C THR A 178 -0.08 18.07 -6.08
N GLY A 179 -1.15 18.87 -6.00
CA GLY A 179 -2.19 18.78 -4.99
C GLY A 179 -2.35 20.07 -4.18
N THR A 180 -3.16 20.00 -3.12
CA THR A 180 -3.32 21.12 -2.20
C THR A 180 -2.27 21.02 -1.10
N MET A 181 -1.59 22.13 -0.83
CA MET A 181 -0.62 22.21 0.25
C MET A 181 -1.36 21.99 1.59
N PRO A 182 -0.98 20.98 2.40
CA PRO A 182 -1.70 20.70 3.62
C PRO A 182 -1.40 21.75 4.69
N ASP A 183 -2.35 21.95 5.61
CA ASP A 183 -2.18 22.80 6.80
C ASP A 183 -1.78 21.97 8.05
N ALA A 184 -1.95 20.66 8.00
CA ALA A 184 -1.55 19.70 9.02
C ALA A 184 -0.99 18.42 8.36
N PRO A 185 -0.16 17.62 9.05
CA PRO A 185 0.32 16.37 8.50
C PRO A 185 -0.82 15.46 8.05
N VAL A 186 -0.76 14.97 6.81
CA VAL A 186 -1.78 14.12 6.20
C VAL A 186 -1.16 12.91 5.51
N ILE A 187 -1.87 11.79 5.52
CA ILE A 187 -1.53 10.58 4.75
C ILE A 187 -2.37 10.56 3.49
N GLU A 188 -1.73 10.23 2.37
CA GLU A 188 -2.38 9.98 1.10
C GLU A 188 -1.78 8.76 0.41
N TYR A 189 -2.62 8.00 -0.29
CA TYR A 189 -2.18 6.97 -1.21
C TYR A 189 -1.96 7.58 -2.59
N ARG A 190 -0.76 7.46 -3.16
CA ARG A 190 -0.41 8.06 -4.46
C ARG A 190 0.17 7.00 -5.39
N THR A 191 -0.12 7.14 -6.67
CA THR A 191 0.61 6.39 -7.71
C THR A 191 1.80 7.23 -8.14
N ILE A 192 3.01 6.76 -7.86
CA ILE A 192 4.27 7.43 -8.21
C ILE A 192 5.08 6.43 -9.02
N ALA A 193 5.60 6.83 -10.18
CA ALA A 193 6.29 5.90 -11.10
C ALA A 193 5.44 4.70 -11.55
N GLY A 194 4.11 4.83 -11.54
CA GLY A 194 3.19 3.71 -11.82
C GLY A 194 3.00 2.75 -10.65
N GLU A 195 3.61 3.02 -9.49
CA GLU A 195 3.55 2.16 -8.30
C GLU A 195 2.72 2.81 -7.19
N LEU A 196 1.93 1.99 -6.47
CA LEU A 196 1.09 2.46 -5.38
C LEU A 196 1.94 2.68 -4.12
N CYS A 197 1.85 3.87 -3.56
CA CYS A 197 2.65 4.30 -2.42
C CYS A 197 1.78 4.86 -1.30
N VAL A 198 2.29 4.79 -0.07
CA VAL A 198 1.82 5.56 1.08
C VAL A 198 2.70 6.80 1.21
N ALA A 199 2.09 7.98 1.09
CA ALA A 199 2.77 9.26 1.18
C ALA A 199 2.28 10.04 2.41
N ALA A 200 3.21 10.53 3.22
CA ALA A 200 2.94 11.51 4.25
C ALA A 200 3.34 12.90 3.74
N LEU A 201 2.39 13.82 3.75
CA LEU A 201 2.62 15.22 3.43
C LEU A 201 2.65 16.00 4.73
N ILE A 202 3.82 16.54 5.06
CA ILE A 202 4.10 17.19 6.34
C ILE A 202 4.40 18.66 6.06
N PRO A 203 3.53 19.62 6.45
CA PRO A 203 3.82 21.03 6.26
C PRO A 203 5.03 21.45 7.10
N THR A 204 5.87 22.31 6.53
CA THR A 204 6.97 22.94 7.26
C THR A 204 6.59 24.37 7.61
N THR A 205 6.98 24.83 8.80
CA THR A 205 6.78 26.21 9.23
C THR A 205 8.11 26.90 9.48
N ALA A 206 8.09 28.22 9.39
CA ALA A 206 9.23 29.07 9.68
C ALA A 206 8.76 30.36 10.36
N SER A 207 9.66 30.97 11.12
CA SER A 207 9.41 32.17 11.92
C SER A 207 9.41 33.41 11.02
N GLU A 208 8.27 34.07 10.87
CA GLU A 208 8.11 35.37 10.21
C GLU A 208 7.95 36.46 11.27
N TYR A 209 8.71 37.54 11.16
CA TYR A 209 8.58 38.69 12.06
C TYR A 209 7.47 39.61 11.58
N ASP A 210 6.38 39.73 12.35
CA ASP A 210 5.31 40.68 12.07
C ASP A 210 5.70 42.04 12.66
N VAL A 211 6.07 42.97 11.76
CA VAL A 211 6.46 44.34 12.11
C VAL A 211 5.34 45.12 12.81
N LYS A 212 4.07 44.79 12.56
CA LYS A 212 2.93 45.49 13.16
C LYS A 212 2.67 45.05 14.60
N THR A 213 2.88 43.78 14.89
CA THR A 213 2.66 43.24 16.25
C THR A 213 3.95 43.03 17.03
N GLU A 214 5.11 43.33 16.43
CA GLU A 214 6.46 43.12 16.98
C GLU A 214 6.69 41.69 17.50
N THR A 215 6.02 40.71 16.89
CA THR A 215 6.03 39.31 17.32
C THR A 215 6.43 38.38 16.18
N LEU A 216 7.08 37.27 16.55
CA LEU A 216 7.33 36.16 15.64
C LEU A 216 6.07 35.32 15.50
N ARG A 217 5.66 35.06 14.25
CA ARG A 217 4.60 34.12 13.91
C ARG A 217 5.18 32.97 13.13
N GLN A 218 4.64 31.77 13.36
CA GLN A 218 4.94 30.62 12.52
C GLN A 218 4.07 30.72 11.26
N GLU A 219 4.72 30.70 10.10
CA GLU A 219 4.07 30.69 8.80
C GLU A 219 4.54 29.48 8.01
N ARG A 220 3.66 28.91 7.19
CA ARG A 220 4.01 27.76 6.34
C ARG A 220 5.09 28.19 5.34
N SER A 221 6.21 27.49 5.36
CA SER A 221 7.32 27.72 4.44
C SER A 221 7.36 26.72 3.29
N GLY A 222 6.70 25.57 3.43
CA GLY A 222 6.81 24.47 2.47
C GLY A 222 6.09 23.21 2.92
N VAL A 223 6.38 22.10 2.24
CA VAL A 223 5.90 20.76 2.57
C VAL A 223 7.00 19.73 2.32
N VAL A 224 7.13 18.77 3.22
CA VAL A 224 7.95 17.57 3.04
C VAL A 224 7.02 16.41 2.67
N VAL A 225 7.31 15.73 1.57
CA VAL A 225 6.59 14.55 1.11
C VAL A 225 7.46 13.32 1.35
N ALA A 226 7.09 12.49 2.31
CA ALA A 226 7.78 11.25 2.65
C ALA A 226 7.00 10.04 2.11
N VAL A 227 7.65 9.18 1.33
CA VAL A 227 6.99 8.14 0.55
C VAL A 227 7.54 6.76 0.90
N ARG A 228 6.64 5.83 1.22
CA ARG A 228 6.90 4.39 1.26
C ARG A 228 6.19 3.71 0.10
N HIS A 229 6.94 2.91 -0.63
CA HIS A 229 6.41 2.14 -1.74
C HIS A 229 5.85 0.80 -1.23
N LEU A 230 4.62 0.46 -1.63
CA LEU A 230 4.01 -0.87 -1.42
C LEU A 230 4.56 -1.87 -2.44
N ASN A 231 5.80 -2.30 -2.22
CA ASN A 231 6.57 -3.10 -3.16
C ASN A 231 6.36 -4.63 -3.01
N GLY A 232 7.12 -5.42 -3.78
CA GLY A 232 7.08 -6.88 -3.69
C GLY A 232 7.37 -7.42 -2.29
N ALA A 233 8.29 -6.80 -1.53
CA ALA A 233 8.60 -7.22 -0.16
C ALA A 233 7.41 -7.02 0.80
N PHE A 234 6.58 -5.99 0.57
CA PHE A 234 5.30 -5.82 1.26
C PHE A 234 4.34 -6.95 0.91
N ALA A 235 4.10 -7.22 -0.39
CA ALA A 235 3.19 -8.27 -0.83
C ALA A 235 3.62 -9.65 -0.29
N GLU A 236 4.90 -9.99 -0.37
CA GLU A 236 5.46 -11.24 0.16
C GLU A 236 5.34 -11.35 1.68
N LYS A 237 5.56 -10.25 2.42
CA LYS A 237 5.38 -10.23 3.89
C LYS A 237 3.96 -10.65 4.24
N ILE A 238 2.96 -10.01 3.62
CA ILE A 238 1.55 -10.31 3.87
C ILE A 238 1.23 -11.75 3.44
N ALA A 239 1.68 -12.19 2.27
CA ALA A 239 1.43 -13.54 1.78
C ALA A 239 1.97 -14.60 2.74
N ARG A 240 3.19 -14.41 3.27
CA ARG A 240 3.78 -15.32 4.28
C ARG A 240 3.01 -15.33 5.60
N LEU A 241 2.52 -14.17 6.06
CA LEU A 241 1.79 -14.07 7.33
C LEU A 241 0.39 -14.69 7.25
N THR A 242 -0.21 -14.70 6.07
CA THR A 242 -1.62 -15.07 5.89
C THR A 242 -1.80 -16.42 5.20
N GLY A 243 -0.78 -16.93 4.50
CA GLY A 243 -0.89 -18.12 3.65
C GLY A 243 -1.79 -17.89 2.43
N THR A 244 -1.85 -16.65 1.93
CA THR A 244 -2.67 -16.24 0.80
C THR A 244 -1.83 -15.58 -0.27
N GLU A 245 -2.36 -15.48 -1.49
CA GLU A 245 -1.72 -14.68 -2.54
C GLU A 245 -2.14 -13.23 -2.40
N VAL A 246 -1.22 -12.30 -2.66
CA VAL A 246 -1.42 -10.87 -2.46
C VAL A 246 -1.11 -10.12 -3.75
N GLY A 247 -1.95 -9.14 -4.08
CA GLY A 247 -1.69 -8.19 -5.16
C GLY A 247 -1.97 -6.76 -4.73
N VAL A 248 -1.14 -5.83 -5.17
CA VAL A 248 -1.30 -4.39 -4.98
C VAL A 248 -1.61 -3.77 -6.35
N PHE A 249 -2.60 -2.88 -6.40
CA PHE A 249 -3.16 -2.36 -7.64
C PHE A 249 -3.25 -0.84 -7.62
N ALA A 250 -2.71 -0.21 -8.66
CA ALA A 250 -2.94 1.21 -8.98
C ALA A 250 -4.09 1.25 -10.01
N GLY A 251 -5.27 1.69 -9.56
CA GLY A 251 -6.50 1.43 -10.30
C GLY A 251 -6.73 -0.08 -10.49
N GLU A 252 -7.04 -0.51 -11.71
CA GLU A 252 -7.28 -1.93 -12.03
C GLU A 252 -6.00 -2.73 -12.30
N THR A 253 -4.86 -2.07 -12.50
CA THR A 253 -3.62 -2.73 -12.93
C THR A 253 -2.77 -3.09 -11.73
N ARG A 254 -2.32 -4.34 -11.67
CA ARG A 254 -1.40 -4.78 -10.62
C ARG A 254 -0.05 -4.09 -10.79
N THR A 255 0.44 -3.49 -9.72
CA THR A 255 1.80 -2.95 -9.62
C THR A 255 2.75 -4.04 -9.13
N VAL A 256 2.40 -4.73 -8.03
CA VAL A 256 3.17 -5.84 -7.46
C VAL A 256 2.25 -6.95 -6.95
N GLY A 257 2.77 -8.17 -6.83
CA GLY A 257 2.03 -9.27 -6.20
C GLY A 257 2.79 -10.59 -6.25
N THR A 258 2.23 -11.60 -5.58
CA THR A 258 2.85 -12.91 -5.42
C THR A 258 2.42 -13.94 -6.46
N MET A 259 1.39 -13.63 -7.26
CA MET A 259 0.81 -14.54 -8.26
C MET A 259 0.81 -13.92 -9.65
N ASP A 260 1.64 -14.41 -10.57
CA ASP A 260 1.89 -13.74 -11.86
C ASP A 260 0.68 -13.59 -12.79
N GLU A 261 -0.27 -14.53 -12.80
CA GLU A 261 -1.44 -14.47 -13.68
C GLU A 261 -2.45 -13.39 -13.25
N TYR A 262 -2.45 -13.00 -11.97
CA TYR A 262 -3.43 -12.08 -11.41
C TYR A 262 -3.06 -10.61 -11.68
N ARG A 263 -3.10 -10.20 -12.95
CA ARG A 263 -2.60 -8.88 -13.40
C ARG A 263 -3.63 -7.75 -13.33
N THR A 264 -4.91 -8.09 -13.35
CA THR A 264 -6.01 -7.12 -13.37
C THR A 264 -6.98 -7.43 -12.24
N LEU A 265 -7.35 -6.40 -11.48
CA LEU A 265 -8.31 -6.52 -10.39
C LEU A 265 -9.66 -6.99 -10.96
N ARG A 266 -10.24 -8.01 -10.32
CA ARG A 266 -11.52 -8.59 -10.74
C ARG A 266 -12.67 -8.14 -9.83
N SER A 267 -12.74 -6.85 -9.55
CA SER A 267 -13.79 -6.24 -8.73
C SER A 267 -14.15 -4.86 -9.28
N GLU A 268 -15.24 -4.78 -10.03
CA GLU A 268 -15.75 -3.51 -10.56
C GLU A 268 -16.33 -2.62 -9.43
N GLU A 269 -16.74 -3.21 -8.31
CA GLU A 269 -17.30 -2.49 -7.15
C GLU A 269 -16.24 -1.72 -6.35
N ALA A 270 -14.96 -2.10 -6.50
CA ALA A 270 -13.83 -1.44 -5.87
C ALA A 270 -13.74 0.05 -6.23
N PHE A 271 -14.29 0.47 -7.37
CA PHE A 271 -14.21 1.85 -7.88
C PHE A 271 -15.56 2.57 -7.96
N ARG A 272 -16.67 1.93 -7.57
CA ARG A 272 -18.03 2.44 -7.85
C ARG A 272 -18.71 3.29 -6.78
N GLU A 273 -18.22 3.34 -5.53
CA GLU A 273 -18.84 4.18 -4.50
C GLU A 273 -17.83 5.10 -3.81
N THR A 274 -18.27 6.33 -3.56
CA THR A 274 -17.64 7.30 -2.67
C THR A 274 -17.84 6.88 -1.22
N VAL A 275 -16.74 6.76 -0.48
CA VAL A 275 -16.75 6.52 0.97
C VAL A 275 -17.03 7.85 1.69
N ASP A 276 -17.65 7.78 2.88
CA ASP A 276 -17.73 8.93 3.78
C ASP A 276 -16.33 9.53 4.01
N ALA A 277 -16.25 10.86 3.88
CA ALA A 277 -15.00 11.59 4.05
C ALA A 277 -14.40 11.33 5.44
N GLY A 278 -13.13 10.93 5.48
CA GLY A 278 -12.39 10.65 6.71
C GLY A 278 -12.30 9.18 7.12
N SER A 279 -12.92 8.24 6.38
CA SER A 279 -12.61 6.81 6.55
C SER A 279 -11.31 6.47 5.82
N ARG A 280 -10.37 5.86 6.56
CA ARG A 280 -9.05 5.47 6.06
C ARG A 280 -9.13 4.45 4.92
N ASN A 281 -10.07 3.51 5.02
CA ASN A 281 -10.33 2.47 4.02
C ASN A 281 -11.83 2.22 3.87
N ARG A 282 -12.23 1.64 2.73
CA ARG A 282 -13.61 1.16 2.50
C ARG A 282 -13.81 -0.22 3.12
N GLU A 283 -15.08 -0.63 3.28
CA GLU A 283 -15.41 -2.01 3.63
C GLU A 283 -14.73 -3.00 2.67
N ILE A 284 -14.24 -4.11 3.23
CA ILE A 284 -13.61 -5.19 2.49
C ILE A 284 -14.63 -5.78 1.52
N LEU A 285 -14.32 -5.74 0.23
CA LEU A 285 -15.15 -6.36 -0.81
C LEU A 285 -14.76 -7.83 -0.95
N LEU A 286 -15.75 -8.71 -0.98
CA LEU A 286 -15.56 -10.16 -1.04
C LEU A 286 -16.32 -10.76 -2.21
N ASN A 287 -15.63 -11.57 -3.03
CA ASN A 287 -16.20 -12.23 -4.20
C ASN A 287 -15.43 -13.51 -4.55
N GLU A 288 -15.96 -14.29 -5.50
CA GLU A 288 -15.25 -15.42 -6.10
C GLU A 288 -14.78 -15.05 -7.50
N ILE A 289 -13.56 -15.43 -7.84
CA ILE A 289 -12.98 -15.20 -9.16
C ILE A 289 -12.47 -16.51 -9.76
N SER A 290 -12.34 -16.53 -11.08
CA SER A 290 -11.70 -17.62 -11.82
C SER A 290 -10.53 -17.05 -12.60
N LEU A 291 -9.39 -17.71 -12.48
CA LEU A 291 -8.17 -17.47 -13.22
C LEU A 291 -7.76 -18.79 -13.91
N ASP A 292 -6.66 -18.80 -14.68
CA ASP A 292 -6.29 -19.99 -15.46
C ASP A 292 -5.86 -21.14 -14.55
N GLU A 293 -5.17 -20.85 -13.44
CA GLU A 293 -4.75 -21.85 -12.46
C GLU A 293 -5.89 -22.37 -11.57
N GLY A 294 -7.04 -21.68 -11.52
CA GLY A 294 -8.21 -22.17 -10.81
C GLY A 294 -9.18 -21.11 -10.30
N ARG A 295 -9.94 -21.49 -9.27
CA ARG A 295 -10.92 -20.60 -8.62
C ARG A 295 -10.43 -20.13 -7.27
N TYR A 296 -10.69 -18.88 -6.96
CA TYR A 296 -10.20 -18.22 -5.76
C TYR A 296 -11.31 -17.45 -5.07
N PHE A 297 -11.25 -17.43 -3.74
CA PHE A 297 -11.95 -16.45 -2.93
C PHE A 297 -11.10 -15.18 -2.95
N GLN A 298 -11.66 -14.09 -3.46
CA GLN A 298 -11.02 -12.79 -3.53
C GLN A 298 -11.55 -11.89 -2.41
N GLY A 299 -10.63 -11.16 -1.82
CA GLY A 299 -10.91 -9.97 -1.04
C GLY A 299 -10.22 -8.76 -1.67
N VAL A 300 -10.82 -7.60 -1.54
CA VAL A 300 -10.23 -6.33 -1.96
C VAL A 300 -10.41 -5.32 -0.84
N LEU A 301 -9.32 -4.68 -0.46
CA LEU A 301 -9.27 -3.51 0.43
C LEU A 301 -8.97 -2.27 -0.44
N PRO A 302 -9.99 -1.45 -0.76
CA PRO A 302 -9.77 -0.17 -1.45
C PRO A 302 -9.04 0.81 -0.54
N LEU A 303 -7.99 1.44 -1.07
CA LEU A 303 -7.23 2.49 -0.42
C LEU A 303 -7.73 3.84 -0.94
N THR A 304 -8.21 4.70 -0.05
CA THR A 304 -8.95 5.92 -0.43
C THR A 304 -8.30 7.19 0.11
N ASN A 305 -8.33 8.26 -0.68
CA ASN A 305 -8.05 9.63 -0.25
C ASN A 305 -9.35 10.43 -0.33
N ASP A 306 -9.82 10.97 0.80
CA ASP A 306 -11.02 11.83 0.87
C ASP A 306 -12.22 11.28 0.07
N GLY A 307 -12.46 9.96 0.20
CA GLY A 307 -13.58 9.26 -0.44
C GLY A 307 -13.32 8.79 -1.88
N THR A 308 -12.18 9.12 -2.49
CA THR A 308 -11.77 8.65 -3.83
C THR A 308 -10.78 7.50 -3.73
N THR A 309 -10.99 6.40 -4.48
CA THR A 309 -10.09 5.24 -4.47
C THR A 309 -8.82 5.53 -5.27
N ALA A 310 -7.67 5.54 -4.60
CA ALA A 310 -6.36 5.72 -5.21
C ALA A 310 -5.75 4.39 -5.70
N GLY A 311 -6.12 3.27 -5.06
CA GLY A 311 -5.65 1.94 -5.39
C GLY A 311 -6.30 0.89 -4.52
N SER A 312 -5.78 -0.34 -4.55
CA SER A 312 -6.28 -1.40 -3.67
C SER A 312 -5.22 -2.45 -3.36
N VAL A 313 -5.43 -3.15 -2.25
CA VAL A 313 -4.73 -4.40 -1.96
C VAL A 313 -5.75 -5.53 -2.04
N SER A 314 -5.43 -6.57 -2.79
CA SER A 314 -6.27 -7.75 -2.95
C SER A 314 -5.58 -8.98 -2.40
N VAL A 315 -6.38 -9.86 -1.81
CA VAL A 315 -5.95 -11.16 -1.28
C VAL A 315 -6.74 -12.26 -1.97
N LEU A 316 -6.06 -13.32 -2.40
CA LEU A 316 -6.67 -14.51 -2.98
C LEU A 316 -6.40 -15.74 -2.12
N TYR A 317 -7.46 -16.53 -1.87
CA TYR A 317 -7.36 -17.83 -1.24
C TYR A 317 -7.88 -18.93 -2.17
N SER A 318 -7.04 -19.93 -2.44
CA SER A 318 -7.34 -20.99 -3.39
C SER A 318 -8.52 -21.86 -2.94
N ARG A 319 -9.52 -22.00 -3.82
CA ARG A 319 -10.66 -22.89 -3.57
C ARG A 319 -10.24 -24.36 -3.59
N ALA A 320 -9.18 -24.71 -4.32
CA ALA A 320 -8.64 -26.07 -4.31
C ALA A 320 -8.06 -26.43 -2.94
N VAL A 321 -7.32 -25.50 -2.32
CA VAL A 321 -6.81 -25.65 -0.94
C VAL A 321 -7.97 -25.77 0.05
N ALA A 322 -8.98 -24.91 -0.06
CA ALA A 322 -10.18 -25.00 0.77
C ALA A 322 -10.93 -26.33 0.58
N ALA A 323 -11.05 -26.84 -0.65
CA ALA A 323 -11.77 -28.07 -0.98
C ALA A 323 -11.01 -29.33 -0.50
N ALA A 324 -9.68 -29.35 -0.56
CA ALA A 324 -8.87 -30.45 -0.07
C ALA A 324 -9.09 -30.69 1.44
N ASN A 325 -9.14 -29.61 2.22
CA ASN A 325 -9.44 -29.67 3.66
C ASN A 325 -10.86 -30.24 3.92
N THR A 326 -11.85 -29.83 3.12
CA THR A 326 -13.22 -30.35 3.20
C THR A 326 -13.30 -31.83 2.85
N ALA A 327 -12.63 -32.27 1.79
CA ALA A 327 -12.63 -33.66 1.37
C ALA A 327 -12.01 -34.59 2.43
N GLN A 328 -11.01 -34.13 3.16
CA GLN A 328 -10.46 -34.89 4.29
C GLN A 328 -11.48 -35.06 5.42
N ILE A 329 -12.19 -33.99 5.81
CA ILE A 329 -13.23 -34.04 6.84
C ILE A 329 -14.34 -35.02 6.43
N VAL A 330 -14.83 -34.93 5.19
CA VAL A 330 -15.87 -35.84 4.68
C VAL A 330 -15.38 -37.29 4.66
N LYS A 331 -14.13 -37.55 4.25
CA LYS A 331 -13.53 -38.90 4.29
C LYS A 331 -13.47 -39.44 5.72
N ILE A 332 -13.06 -38.62 6.70
CA ILE A 332 -13.02 -39.04 8.11
C ILE A 332 -14.43 -39.40 8.59
N ILE A 333 -15.43 -38.56 8.33
CA ILE A 333 -16.83 -38.81 8.71
C ILE A 333 -17.33 -40.11 8.08
N ALA A 334 -17.08 -40.32 6.78
CA ALA A 334 -17.48 -41.52 6.06
C ALA A 334 -16.85 -42.79 6.64
N VAL A 335 -15.57 -42.74 7.05
CA VAL A 335 -14.89 -43.88 7.70
C VAL A 335 -15.46 -44.14 9.10
N THR A 336 -15.78 -43.11 9.88
CA THR A 336 -16.37 -43.27 11.22
C THR A 336 -17.84 -43.69 11.22
N ALA A 337 -18.54 -43.52 10.10
CA ALA A 337 -19.94 -43.92 9.94
C ALA A 337 -20.10 -45.39 9.49
N ILE A 338 -19.00 -46.08 9.17
CA ILE A 338 -18.92 -47.52 8.85
C ILE A 338 -18.61 -48.28 10.14
#